data_AF-A0A8I1W992-F1
#
_entry.id   AF-A0A8I1W992-F1
#
_cell.length_a   1.000
_cell.length_b   1.000
_cell.length_c   1.000
_cell.angle_alpha   90.00
_cell.angle_beta   90.00
_cell.angle_gamma   90.00
#
_symmetry.space_group_name_H-M   'P 1'
#
loop_
_entity.id
_entity.type
_entity.pdbx_description
1 polymer ?
#
loop_
_entity_poly.entity_id
_entity_poly.type
_entity_poly.pdbx_seq_one_letter_code
_entity_poly.pdbx_strand_id
1 'polypeptide(L)'
;MIVKLNTTSITTGLALFLAGTLLCSSALAQVEARNDKFADAHQPQYQSWTQTQQSSERADALAEDPNMVILWAGYPFSKDYNKPRGHYYALTDVRDTLRTGAPKTAEDGPLPMACWSCKSPDVARMIESEGEDAYFKGMWAKGGPEIVNSIGCADCHATDSQEFKDGKPALHLSRPYASRAMDAIQMPFAKQGRFDQQAQVCGQCHVEYYFSGDNKAVKFPWDNGTSADAMAEYYDELGFKDWVHGLSKTPMLKAQHPEYETWQAGIHSKNNVGCVDCHMPKVQGQDGKLYTDHKVGNPFDRFDQTCANCHTQSKEMLQGVVKERKEAINTLKLKVEQQLVHAHFEAKAAWDTGATEEQMQPILQDIRQAQWRWDYAIASHGVHMHAPDIALKTLGDALNLAADARTKLARLLATKGITGEIPLPDISTKEKAQAALGMDMKQFISDKQQFLKTTVPAWEKEAKDAGRLSQ
;
A
#
# COMPACT_ATOMS: atom_id res chain seq x y z
N MET A 1 -0.41 -63.39 68.77
CA MET A 1 -1.45 -64.35 68.32
C MET A 1 -1.91 -63.89 66.96
N ILE A 2 -1.47 -64.52 65.86
CA ILE A 2 -2.23 -65.51 65.06
C ILE A 2 -3.66 -64.95 64.81
N VAL A 3 -4.08 -64.61 63.59
CA VAL A 3 -4.49 -65.54 62.52
C VAL A 3 -4.54 -64.81 61.17
N LYS A 4 -3.95 -65.41 60.13
CA LYS A 4 -4.34 -65.24 58.71
C LYS A 4 -5.56 -66.11 58.44
N LEU A 5 -6.51 -65.65 57.64
CA LEU A 5 -7.23 -66.52 56.69
C LEU A 5 -7.91 -65.71 55.57
N ASN A 6 -7.54 -66.08 54.34
CA ASN A 6 -8.15 -65.74 53.07
C ASN A 6 -9.58 -66.31 52.97
N THR A 7 -10.42 -65.72 52.10
CA THR A 7 -10.91 -66.41 50.87
C THR A 7 -11.86 -65.55 50.01
N THR A 8 -11.46 -65.41 48.74
CA THR A 8 -12.21 -65.46 47.46
C THR A 8 -13.21 -64.39 46.99
N SER A 9 -12.88 -63.94 45.76
CA SER A 9 -13.70 -63.69 44.57
C SER A 9 -14.62 -62.47 44.54
N ILE A 10 -14.34 -61.55 43.61
CA ILE A 10 -15.22 -61.29 42.45
C ILE A 10 -14.38 -60.72 41.30
N THR A 11 -14.75 -61.20 40.13
CA THR A 11 -14.25 -61.02 38.77
C THR A 11 -14.30 -59.57 38.22
N THR A 12 -13.22 -59.21 37.53
CA THR A 12 -13.11 -58.38 36.31
C THR A 12 -14.34 -57.60 35.82
N GLY A 13 -14.18 -56.28 35.75
CA GLY A 13 -14.97 -55.35 34.94
C GLY A 13 -14.25 -54.02 34.77
N LEU A 14 -13.23 -53.98 33.90
CA LEU A 14 -12.52 -52.75 33.55
C LEU A 14 -13.37 -51.99 32.52
N ALA A 15 -14.13 -50.99 32.97
CA ALA A 15 -14.84 -50.08 32.08
C ALA A 15 -13.85 -49.08 31.47
N LEU A 16 -13.57 -49.22 30.17
CA LEU A 16 -12.96 -48.18 29.35
C LEU A 16 -13.92 -46.99 29.29
N PHE A 17 -13.59 -45.90 29.97
CA PHE A 17 -14.15 -44.58 29.67
C PHE A 17 -13.43 -44.04 28.42
N LEU A 18 -13.98 -44.32 27.22
CA LEU A 18 -13.72 -43.47 26.06
C LEU A 18 -14.48 -42.16 26.28
N ALA A 19 -13.80 -41.16 26.83
CA ALA A 19 -14.24 -39.77 26.68
C ALA A 19 -14.01 -39.37 25.23
N GLY A 20 -15.05 -39.56 24.40
CA GLY A 20 -15.10 -38.97 23.06
C GLY A 20 -15.20 -37.46 23.22
N THR A 21 -14.06 -36.77 23.11
CA THR A 21 -14.04 -35.36 22.73
C THR A 21 -14.60 -35.25 21.32
N LEU A 22 -15.91 -35.01 21.21
CA LEU A 22 -16.45 -34.32 20.06
C LEU A 22 -15.79 -32.94 20.02
N LEU A 23 -14.67 -32.85 19.31
CA LEU A 23 -14.29 -31.63 18.64
C LEU A 23 -15.41 -31.36 17.63
N CYS A 24 -16.43 -30.61 18.07
CA CYS A 24 -17.23 -29.83 17.16
C CYS A 24 -16.26 -28.82 16.55
N SER A 25 -15.58 -29.22 15.47
CA SER A 25 -15.07 -28.28 14.49
C SER A 25 -16.31 -27.62 13.90
N SER A 26 -16.81 -26.57 14.55
CA SER A 26 -17.57 -25.57 13.82
C SER A 26 -16.63 -25.15 12.69
N ALA A 27 -16.92 -25.61 11.47
CA ALA A 27 -16.33 -25.01 10.28
C ALA A 27 -16.70 -23.54 10.37
N LEU A 28 -15.78 -22.71 10.86
CA LEU A 28 -15.86 -21.26 10.73
C LEU A 28 -16.08 -21.04 9.24
N ALA A 29 -17.14 -20.31 8.90
CA ALA A 29 -17.47 -20.06 7.50
C ALA A 29 -16.24 -19.38 6.86
N GLN A 30 -15.56 -20.10 5.98
CA GLN A 30 -14.31 -19.64 5.38
C GLN A 30 -14.59 -18.40 4.52
N VAL A 31 -13.74 -17.38 4.62
CA VAL A 31 -13.76 -16.21 3.75
C VAL A 31 -13.84 -16.64 2.28
N GLU A 32 -14.93 -16.25 1.61
CA GLU A 32 -15.13 -16.51 0.18
C GLU A 32 -14.43 -15.40 -0.64
N ALA A 33 -13.27 -15.74 -1.19
CA ALA A 33 -12.44 -14.81 -1.97
C ALA A 33 -12.89 -14.66 -3.44
N ARG A 34 -13.73 -15.58 -3.95
CA ARG A 34 -14.15 -15.56 -5.36
C ARG A 34 -15.33 -14.61 -5.55
N ASN A 35 -15.04 -13.44 -6.10
CA ASN A 35 -16.01 -12.36 -6.25
C ASN A 35 -17.27 -12.76 -7.05
N ASP A 36 -17.12 -13.64 -8.04
CA ASP A 36 -18.22 -14.12 -8.89
C ASP A 36 -19.28 -14.90 -8.11
N LYS A 37 -18.97 -15.43 -6.92
CA LYS A 37 -19.95 -16.10 -6.04
C LYS A 37 -21.02 -15.15 -5.50
N PHE A 38 -20.76 -13.84 -5.53
CA PHE A 38 -21.69 -12.81 -5.08
C PHE A 38 -22.47 -12.16 -6.23
N ALA A 39 -22.20 -12.54 -7.49
CA ALA A 39 -22.77 -11.90 -8.67
C ALA A 39 -24.31 -11.97 -8.72
N ASP A 40 -24.90 -13.12 -8.39
CA ASP A 40 -26.35 -13.30 -8.47
C ASP A 40 -27.07 -12.62 -7.31
N ALA A 41 -26.52 -12.71 -6.09
CA ALA A 41 -27.13 -12.15 -4.88
C ALA A 41 -27.01 -10.62 -4.79
N HIS A 42 -25.96 -10.04 -5.36
CA HIS A 42 -25.64 -8.62 -5.29
C HIS A 42 -25.33 -8.03 -6.67
N GLN A 43 -26.21 -8.32 -7.64
CA GLN A 43 -25.99 -8.04 -9.06
C GLN A 43 -25.57 -6.58 -9.37
N PRO A 44 -26.26 -5.52 -8.89
CA PRO A 44 -25.84 -4.14 -9.19
C PRO A 44 -24.44 -3.79 -8.65
N GLN A 45 -24.11 -4.27 -7.45
CA GLN A 45 -22.82 -4.07 -6.80
C GLN A 45 -21.71 -4.81 -7.56
N TYR A 46 -21.93 -6.08 -7.88
CA TYR A 46 -20.96 -6.88 -8.63
C TYR A 46 -20.72 -6.28 -10.03
N GLN A 47 -21.79 -5.96 -10.76
CA GLN A 47 -21.67 -5.37 -12.09
C GLN A 47 -20.91 -4.04 -12.06
N SER A 48 -21.22 -3.13 -11.15
CA SER A 48 -20.47 -1.86 -11.03
C SER A 48 -19.01 -2.07 -10.58
N TRP A 49 -18.75 -3.01 -9.66
CA TRP A 49 -17.38 -3.39 -9.28
C TRP A 49 -16.54 -3.85 -10.50
N THR A 50 -17.09 -4.72 -11.37
CA THR A 50 -16.38 -5.17 -12.58
C THR A 50 -16.04 -4.01 -13.52
N GLN A 51 -16.79 -2.91 -13.50
CA GLN A 51 -16.54 -1.75 -14.37
C GLN A 51 -15.27 -0.98 -13.99
N THR A 52 -14.63 -1.28 -12.86
CA THR A 52 -13.28 -0.77 -12.57
C THR A 52 -12.27 -1.21 -13.64
N GLN A 53 -12.53 -2.31 -14.37
CA GLN A 53 -11.74 -2.71 -15.56
C GLN A 53 -11.71 -1.63 -16.67
N GLN A 54 -12.66 -0.71 -16.69
CA GLN A 54 -12.68 0.39 -17.68
C GLN A 54 -11.58 1.43 -17.40
N SER A 55 -11.14 1.56 -16.14
CA SER A 55 -9.96 2.35 -15.78
C SER A 55 -8.71 1.49 -16.01
N SER A 56 -8.35 1.34 -17.29
CA SER A 56 -7.32 0.40 -17.76
C SER A 56 -5.97 1.05 -18.07
N GLU A 57 -5.95 2.37 -18.29
CA GLU A 57 -4.74 3.12 -18.58
C GLU A 57 -3.72 2.96 -17.45
N ARG A 58 -2.49 2.58 -17.81
CA ARG A 58 -1.36 2.42 -16.88
C ARG A 58 -0.27 3.41 -17.24
N ALA A 59 -0.37 4.62 -16.69
CA ALA A 59 0.58 5.71 -16.95
C ALA A 59 1.89 5.51 -16.17
N ASP A 60 3.02 5.56 -16.88
CA ASP A 60 4.37 5.40 -16.33
C ASP A 60 4.84 6.70 -15.68
N ALA A 61 4.80 6.74 -14.35
CA ALA A 61 5.12 7.95 -13.60
C ALA A 61 6.63 8.27 -13.68
N LEU A 62 7.50 7.27 -13.85
CA LEU A 62 8.94 7.50 -14.03
C LEU A 62 9.26 8.09 -15.41
N ALA A 63 8.45 7.79 -16.43
CA ALA A 63 8.57 8.40 -17.75
C ALA A 63 8.12 9.86 -17.75
N GLU A 64 7.06 10.17 -17.01
CA GLU A 64 6.60 11.55 -16.82
C GLU A 64 7.57 12.38 -15.97
N ASP A 65 8.18 11.77 -14.97
CA ASP A 65 9.08 12.43 -14.01
C ASP A 65 10.32 11.54 -13.71
N PRO A 66 11.39 11.70 -14.51
CA PRO A 66 12.62 10.95 -14.33
C PRO A 66 13.39 11.27 -13.04
N ASN A 67 13.09 12.37 -12.34
CA ASN A 67 13.77 12.69 -11.08
C ASN A 67 13.54 11.57 -10.06
N MET A 68 12.34 11.00 -10.03
CA MET A 68 11.98 9.90 -9.11
C MET A 68 12.87 8.66 -9.27
N VAL A 69 13.43 8.42 -10.46
CA VAL A 69 14.42 7.34 -10.65
C VAL A 69 15.65 7.58 -9.78
N ILE A 70 16.13 8.83 -9.76
CA ILE A 70 17.29 9.23 -8.96
C ILE A 70 16.96 9.20 -7.47
N LEU A 71 15.84 9.77 -7.06
CA LEU A 71 15.43 9.84 -5.64
C LEU A 71 15.22 8.44 -5.02
N TRP A 72 14.85 7.46 -5.84
CA TRP A 72 14.69 6.08 -5.39
C TRP A 72 15.87 5.19 -5.80
N ALA A 73 17.06 5.75 -6.07
CA ALA A 73 18.22 4.97 -6.45
C ALA A 73 18.54 3.90 -5.38
N GLY A 74 18.69 2.65 -5.82
CA GLY A 74 18.88 1.49 -4.95
C GLY A 74 17.59 0.83 -4.44
N TYR A 75 16.41 1.36 -4.78
CA TYR A 75 15.12 0.83 -4.35
C TYR A 75 14.27 0.35 -5.54
N PRO A 76 13.37 -0.66 -5.39
CA PRO A 76 12.60 -1.18 -6.50
C PRO A 76 11.77 -0.14 -7.27
N PHE A 77 11.35 0.94 -6.60
CA PHE A 77 10.59 2.02 -7.24
C PHE A 77 11.36 2.75 -8.35
N SER A 78 12.71 2.74 -8.37
CA SER A 78 13.47 3.29 -9.50
C SER A 78 13.42 2.42 -10.76
N LYS A 79 13.04 1.14 -10.62
CA LYS A 79 12.85 0.22 -11.76
C LYS A 79 11.52 0.47 -12.45
N ASP A 80 10.46 0.57 -11.65
CA ASP A 80 9.09 0.64 -12.15
C ASP A 80 8.13 1.23 -11.12
N TYR A 81 7.44 2.29 -11.53
CA TYR A 81 6.39 2.96 -10.77
C TYR A 81 5.38 3.57 -11.74
N ASN A 82 4.13 3.13 -11.64
CA ASN A 82 3.03 3.56 -12.48
C ASN A 82 1.95 4.18 -11.60
N LYS A 83 1.19 5.11 -12.16
CA LYS A 83 -0.01 5.65 -11.51
C LYS A 83 -1.04 4.52 -11.30
N PRO A 84 -1.89 4.61 -10.26
CA PRO A 84 -2.93 3.62 -10.01
C PRO A 84 -3.97 3.62 -11.13
N ARG A 85 -4.60 2.47 -11.31
CA ARG A 85 -5.75 2.25 -12.20
C ARG A 85 -6.82 1.45 -11.46
N GLY A 86 -7.86 0.99 -12.14
CA GLY A 86 -9.01 0.35 -11.50
C GLY A 86 -8.64 -0.88 -10.65
N HIS A 87 -9.37 -1.09 -9.54
CA HIS A 87 -9.17 -2.21 -8.61
C HIS A 87 -9.10 -3.58 -9.30
N TYR A 88 -9.84 -3.77 -10.39
CA TYR A 88 -9.76 -4.96 -11.24
C TYR A 88 -8.31 -5.39 -11.55
N TYR A 89 -7.41 -4.43 -11.81
CA TYR A 89 -6.03 -4.69 -12.19
C TYR A 89 -5.04 -4.85 -11.03
N ALA A 90 -5.46 -4.69 -9.77
CA ALA A 90 -4.55 -4.71 -8.63
C ALA A 90 -3.65 -5.96 -8.61
N LEU A 91 -4.25 -7.13 -8.85
CA LEU A 91 -3.53 -8.39 -8.91
C LEU A 91 -2.61 -8.50 -10.14
N THR A 92 -3.09 -8.07 -11.31
CA THR A 92 -2.26 -8.02 -12.53
C THR A 92 -1.07 -7.11 -12.34
N ASP A 93 -1.24 -5.92 -11.77
CA ASP A 93 -0.17 -4.92 -11.66
C ASP A 93 0.91 -5.32 -10.65
N VAL A 94 0.55 -5.98 -9.53
CA VAL A 94 1.56 -6.51 -8.61
C VAL A 94 2.33 -7.69 -9.23
N ARG A 95 1.68 -8.47 -10.10
CA ARG A 95 2.34 -9.53 -10.89
C ARG A 95 3.21 -8.97 -12.00
N ASP A 96 2.81 -7.88 -12.65
CA ASP A 96 3.48 -7.29 -13.82
C ASP A 96 4.65 -6.38 -13.49
N THR A 97 4.62 -5.72 -12.33
CA THR A 97 5.62 -4.70 -12.02
C THR A 97 7.04 -5.28 -11.93
N LEU A 98 8.04 -4.52 -12.40
CA LEU A 98 9.44 -4.91 -12.26
C LEU A 98 9.88 -4.96 -10.78
N ARG A 99 9.12 -4.35 -9.87
CA ARG A 99 9.42 -4.35 -8.44
C ARG A 99 9.42 -5.76 -7.84
N THR A 100 8.49 -6.62 -8.25
CA THR A 100 8.39 -8.03 -7.78
C THR A 100 9.37 -8.96 -8.48
N GLY A 101 10.11 -8.48 -9.49
CA GLY A 101 11.12 -9.27 -10.20
C GLY A 101 10.54 -10.49 -10.93
N ALA A 102 11.37 -11.50 -11.11
CA ALA A 102 11.07 -12.73 -11.85
C ALA A 102 11.50 -13.97 -11.06
N PRO A 103 10.83 -14.29 -9.93
CA PRO A 103 11.19 -15.43 -9.09
C PRO A 103 11.02 -16.76 -9.85
N LYS A 104 11.92 -17.71 -9.60
CA LYS A 104 11.90 -19.04 -10.24
C LYS A 104 11.31 -20.12 -9.33
N THR A 105 11.38 -19.92 -8.02
CA THR A 105 10.85 -20.79 -6.97
C THR A 105 9.99 -19.99 -5.97
N ALA A 106 9.30 -20.67 -5.06
CA ALA A 106 8.49 -20.04 -4.02
C ALA A 106 9.33 -19.25 -2.98
N GLU A 107 10.61 -19.61 -2.86
CA GLU A 107 11.58 -19.00 -1.95
C GLU A 107 12.43 -17.90 -2.61
N ASP A 108 12.24 -17.66 -3.92
CA ASP A 108 12.96 -16.64 -4.67
C ASP A 108 12.23 -15.28 -4.70
N GLY A 109 12.96 -14.28 -5.17
CA GLY A 109 12.43 -12.95 -5.52
C GLY A 109 12.84 -11.87 -4.53
N PRO A 110 12.70 -10.59 -4.93
CA PRO A 110 13.16 -9.47 -4.12
C PRO A 110 12.22 -9.07 -2.99
N LEU A 111 10.95 -9.50 -3.02
CA LEU A 111 9.88 -8.96 -2.17
C LEU A 111 9.17 -10.06 -1.34
N PRO A 112 8.68 -9.73 -0.14
CA PRO A 112 8.00 -10.67 0.76
C PRO A 112 6.52 -10.88 0.44
N MET A 113 5.91 -11.87 1.12
CA MET A 113 4.46 -12.12 1.10
C MET A 113 3.62 -10.85 1.34
N ALA A 114 4.11 -9.93 2.18
CA ALA A 114 3.43 -8.69 2.53
C ALA A 114 3.02 -7.84 1.31
N CYS A 115 3.68 -7.96 0.15
CA CYS A 115 3.31 -7.23 -1.06
C CYS A 115 1.95 -7.61 -1.65
N TRP A 116 1.37 -8.74 -1.24
CA TRP A 116 0.01 -9.14 -1.64
C TRP A 116 -1.10 -8.48 -0.82
N SER A 117 -0.79 -7.99 0.38
CA SER A 117 -1.78 -7.76 1.46
C SER A 117 -2.91 -6.78 1.10
N CYS A 118 -2.61 -5.85 0.19
CA CYS A 118 -3.54 -4.82 -0.28
C CYS A 118 -3.96 -5.04 -1.75
N LYS A 119 -4.06 -6.29 -2.21
CA LYS A 119 -4.30 -6.63 -3.63
C LYS A 119 -5.39 -7.67 -3.88
N SER A 120 -5.87 -8.38 -2.86
CA SER A 120 -6.75 -9.53 -3.05
C SER A 120 -7.51 -9.94 -1.79
N PRO A 121 -8.76 -10.42 -1.90
CA PRO A 121 -9.49 -11.06 -0.80
C PRO A 121 -8.92 -12.43 -0.40
N ASP A 122 -8.08 -13.06 -1.23
CA ASP A 122 -7.37 -14.28 -0.84
C ASP A 122 -6.43 -14.04 0.36
N VAL A 123 -6.00 -12.79 0.58
CA VAL A 123 -5.24 -12.41 1.77
C VAL A 123 -6.05 -12.66 3.03
N ALA A 124 -7.32 -12.22 3.07
CA ALA A 124 -8.19 -12.46 4.21
C ALA A 124 -8.45 -13.97 4.42
N ARG A 125 -8.67 -14.70 3.32
CA ARG A 125 -8.79 -16.17 3.33
C ARG A 125 -7.57 -16.85 3.93
N MET A 126 -6.37 -16.45 3.51
CA MET A 126 -5.13 -17.02 4.04
C MET A 126 -4.95 -16.67 5.51
N ILE A 127 -5.06 -15.40 5.89
CA ILE A 127 -4.93 -14.96 7.29
C ILE A 127 -5.91 -15.70 8.20
N GLU A 128 -7.16 -15.90 7.78
CA GLU A 128 -8.14 -16.68 8.55
C GLU A 128 -7.75 -18.16 8.67
N SER A 129 -7.25 -18.76 7.59
CA SER A 129 -6.96 -20.20 7.54
C SER A 129 -5.66 -20.61 8.25
N GLU A 130 -4.60 -19.81 8.18
CA GLU A 130 -3.27 -20.14 8.70
C GLU A 130 -2.76 -19.18 9.79
N GLY A 131 -3.41 -18.04 10.00
CA GLY A 131 -2.99 -16.99 10.91
C GLY A 131 -2.09 -15.94 10.26
N GLU A 132 -2.09 -14.72 10.81
CA GLU A 132 -1.39 -13.56 10.24
C GLU A 132 0.14 -13.76 10.15
N ASP A 133 0.76 -14.36 11.17
CA ASP A 133 2.20 -14.65 11.17
C ASP A 133 2.61 -15.64 10.08
N ALA A 134 1.78 -16.68 9.85
CA ALA A 134 2.03 -17.69 8.83
C ALA A 134 1.89 -17.11 7.42
N TYR A 135 0.90 -16.23 7.23
CA TYR A 135 0.69 -15.48 5.99
C TYR A 135 1.90 -14.63 5.62
N PHE A 136 2.42 -13.83 6.57
CA PHE A 136 3.55 -12.94 6.28
C PHE A 136 4.88 -13.67 6.06
N LYS A 137 5.01 -14.92 6.53
CA LYS A 137 6.24 -15.69 6.37
C LYS A 137 6.48 -16.12 4.92
N GLY A 138 7.58 -15.65 4.35
CA GLY A 138 8.13 -16.10 3.06
C GLY A 138 8.19 -15.01 2.00
N MET A 139 8.58 -15.41 0.79
CA MET A 139 8.68 -14.49 -0.35
C MET A 139 7.33 -14.33 -1.04
N TRP A 140 7.19 -13.23 -1.79
CA TRP A 140 6.01 -12.93 -2.62
C TRP A 140 5.65 -14.10 -3.55
N ALA A 141 6.65 -14.80 -4.08
CA ALA A 141 6.45 -15.94 -4.97
C ALA A 141 5.64 -17.09 -4.34
N LYS A 142 5.76 -17.31 -3.02
CA LYS A 142 4.97 -18.31 -2.26
C LYS A 142 3.47 -18.09 -2.42
N GLY A 143 3.02 -16.84 -2.42
CA GLY A 143 1.59 -16.50 -2.53
C GLY A 143 1.03 -16.59 -3.95
N GLY A 144 1.88 -16.79 -4.96
CA GLY A 144 1.49 -16.81 -6.36
C GLY A 144 0.29 -17.71 -6.72
N PRO A 145 0.31 -19.01 -6.37
CA PRO A 145 -0.80 -19.94 -6.61
C PRO A 145 -1.95 -19.84 -5.60
N GLU A 146 -1.81 -19.01 -4.55
CA GLU A 146 -2.81 -18.85 -3.48
C GLU A 146 -3.64 -17.56 -3.63
N ILE A 147 -3.02 -16.50 -4.16
CA ILE A 147 -3.57 -15.14 -4.21
C ILE A 147 -3.90 -14.81 -5.66
N VAL A 148 -5.15 -15.05 -6.04
CA VAL A 148 -5.57 -15.21 -7.43
C VAL A 148 -6.83 -14.45 -7.80
N ASN A 149 -7.59 -13.97 -6.82
CA ASN A 149 -8.76 -13.12 -7.02
C ASN A 149 -8.36 -11.65 -6.83
N SER A 150 -8.79 -10.76 -7.70
CA SER A 150 -8.52 -9.32 -7.54
C SER A 150 -9.36 -8.71 -6.39
N ILE A 151 -8.98 -7.50 -5.94
CA ILE A 151 -9.65 -6.76 -4.84
C ILE A 151 -11.17 -6.88 -4.95
N GLY A 152 -11.82 -7.25 -3.85
CA GLY A 152 -13.10 -7.92 -3.91
C GLY A 152 -14.04 -7.69 -2.72
N CYS A 153 -15.15 -8.41 -2.72
CA CYS A 153 -16.22 -8.27 -1.74
C CYS A 153 -15.71 -8.49 -0.31
N ALA A 154 -14.98 -9.59 -0.09
CA ALA A 154 -14.48 -9.99 1.23
C ALA A 154 -13.31 -9.13 1.76
N ASP A 155 -12.80 -8.18 0.98
CA ASP A 155 -11.87 -7.19 1.51
C ASP A 155 -12.58 -6.17 2.41
N CYS A 156 -13.86 -5.91 2.15
CA CYS A 156 -14.63 -4.80 2.70
C CYS A 156 -15.88 -5.24 3.47
N HIS A 157 -16.39 -6.44 3.19
CA HIS A 157 -17.68 -6.94 3.67
C HIS A 157 -17.53 -8.27 4.41
N ALA A 158 -18.20 -8.39 5.55
CA ALA A 158 -18.36 -9.66 6.26
C ALA A 158 -19.35 -10.55 5.49
N THR A 159 -18.86 -11.19 4.42
CA THR A 159 -19.70 -11.86 3.40
C THR A 159 -20.44 -13.09 3.89
N ASP A 160 -19.98 -13.69 4.99
CA ASP A 160 -20.62 -14.82 5.66
C ASP A 160 -21.80 -14.41 6.56
N SER A 161 -21.86 -13.13 6.94
CA SER A 161 -22.88 -12.59 7.84
C SER A 161 -24.29 -12.64 7.25
N GLN A 162 -25.29 -12.79 8.12
CA GLN A 162 -26.69 -12.70 7.70
C GLN A 162 -27.02 -11.30 7.16
N GLU A 163 -26.42 -10.25 7.73
CA GLU A 163 -26.62 -8.88 7.26
C GLU A 163 -26.21 -8.70 5.80
N PHE A 164 -25.06 -9.26 5.40
CA PHE A 164 -24.63 -9.22 4.01
C PHE A 164 -25.59 -9.98 3.09
N LYS A 165 -26.00 -11.19 3.49
CA LYS A 165 -26.97 -12.01 2.75
C LYS A 165 -28.33 -11.32 2.58
N ASP A 166 -28.73 -10.50 3.56
CA ASP A 166 -29.96 -9.69 3.50
C ASP A 166 -29.79 -8.39 2.67
N GLY A 167 -28.62 -8.17 2.07
CA GLY A 167 -28.32 -7.02 1.22
C GLY A 167 -27.84 -5.78 1.97
N LYS A 168 -27.56 -5.87 3.27
CA LYS A 168 -26.88 -4.79 4.01
C LYS A 168 -25.37 -4.82 3.71
N PRO A 169 -24.65 -3.70 3.89
CA PRO A 169 -23.21 -3.67 3.66
C PRO A 169 -22.39 -4.60 4.57
N ALA A 170 -22.72 -4.73 5.86
CA ALA A 170 -21.90 -5.49 6.82
C ALA A 170 -20.39 -5.15 6.71
N LEU A 171 -20.05 -3.85 6.75
CA LEU A 171 -18.67 -3.40 6.60
C LEU A 171 -17.79 -3.99 7.70
N HIS A 172 -16.58 -4.41 7.34
CA HIS A 172 -15.57 -4.85 8.31
C HIS A 172 -14.16 -4.55 7.83
N LEU A 173 -13.21 -4.60 8.77
CA LEU A 173 -11.79 -4.65 8.45
C LEU A 173 -11.35 -6.11 8.37
N SER A 174 -11.07 -6.57 7.16
CA SER A 174 -10.55 -7.91 6.87
C SER A 174 -9.06 -8.05 7.17
N ARG A 175 -8.38 -6.93 7.43
CA ARG A 175 -6.93 -6.84 7.67
C ARG A 175 -6.63 -6.56 9.14
N PRO A 176 -6.11 -7.53 9.92
CA PRO A 176 -5.84 -7.31 11.35
C PRO A 176 -4.86 -6.16 11.61
N TYR A 177 -3.83 -6.00 10.78
CA TYR A 177 -2.89 -4.88 10.85
C TYR A 177 -3.57 -3.50 10.68
N ALA A 178 -4.63 -3.40 9.88
CA ALA A 178 -5.39 -2.16 9.75
C ALA A 178 -6.24 -1.89 10.99
N SER A 179 -6.88 -2.92 11.57
CA SER A 179 -7.60 -2.78 12.84
C SER A 179 -6.68 -2.27 13.96
N ARG A 180 -5.48 -2.84 14.09
CA ARG A 180 -4.49 -2.36 15.07
C ARG A 180 -4.08 -0.92 14.84
N ALA A 181 -3.94 -0.49 13.58
CA ALA A 181 -3.60 0.89 13.26
C ALA A 181 -4.74 1.87 13.58
N MET A 182 -5.99 1.49 13.31
CA MET A 182 -7.16 2.27 13.71
C MET A 182 -7.26 2.41 15.24
N ASP A 183 -6.91 1.36 15.98
CA ASP A 183 -6.82 1.41 17.44
C ASP A 183 -5.71 2.36 17.93
N ALA A 184 -4.55 2.36 17.27
CA ALA A 184 -3.41 3.22 17.63
C ALA A 184 -3.76 4.72 17.56
N ILE A 185 -4.62 5.11 16.61
CA ILE A 185 -5.13 6.49 16.48
C ILE A 185 -6.43 6.72 17.27
N GLN A 186 -6.79 5.81 18.18
CA GLN A 186 -7.99 5.88 19.04
C GLN A 186 -9.31 5.91 18.25
N MET A 187 -9.34 5.32 17.06
CA MET A 187 -10.53 5.18 16.22
C MET A 187 -10.91 3.71 15.98
N PRO A 188 -11.12 2.89 17.03
CA PRO A 188 -11.48 1.48 16.86
C PRO A 188 -12.74 1.34 15.99
N PHE A 189 -12.66 0.52 14.93
CA PHE A 189 -13.69 0.40 13.89
C PHE A 189 -15.10 0.15 14.45
N ALA A 190 -15.21 -0.73 15.44
CA ALA A 190 -16.49 -1.10 16.05
C ALA A 190 -17.16 0.05 16.84
N LYS A 191 -16.43 1.11 17.20
CA LYS A 191 -16.97 2.29 17.92
C LYS A 191 -17.25 3.47 16.98
N GLN A 192 -16.89 3.35 15.72
CA GLN A 192 -17.04 4.43 14.75
C GLN A 192 -18.44 4.48 14.16
N GLY A 193 -18.87 5.68 13.76
CA GLY A 193 -20.09 5.86 12.98
C GLY A 193 -19.95 5.31 11.57
N ARG A 194 -21.07 5.23 10.84
CA ARG A 194 -21.10 4.67 9.48
C ARG A 194 -20.12 5.35 8.51
N PHE A 195 -19.98 6.67 8.57
CA PHE A 195 -19.13 7.44 7.65
C PHE A 195 -17.64 7.19 7.90
N ASP A 196 -17.24 7.13 9.17
CA ASP A 196 -15.89 6.77 9.57
C ASP A 196 -15.58 5.31 9.17
N GLN A 197 -16.48 4.37 9.44
CA GLN A 197 -16.31 2.97 9.00
C GLN A 197 -16.13 2.85 7.49
N GLN A 198 -16.86 3.64 6.71
CA GLN A 198 -16.71 3.70 5.25
C GLN A 198 -15.31 4.15 4.83
N ALA A 199 -14.74 5.16 5.49
CA ALA A 199 -13.37 5.60 5.23
C ALA A 199 -12.34 4.57 5.71
N GLN A 200 -12.57 3.93 6.86
CA GLN A 200 -11.66 2.94 7.43
C GLN A 200 -11.53 1.67 6.59
N VAL A 201 -12.60 1.27 5.88
CA VAL A 201 -12.53 0.18 4.90
C VAL A 201 -11.52 0.50 3.79
N CYS A 202 -11.49 1.74 3.29
CA CYS A 202 -10.46 2.21 2.35
C CYS A 202 -9.07 2.27 3.02
N GLY A 203 -9.03 2.72 4.28
CA GLY A 203 -7.85 2.78 5.15
C GLY A 203 -7.22 1.43 5.51
N GLN A 204 -7.72 0.31 4.98
CA GLN A 204 -7.01 -0.98 5.04
C GLN A 204 -5.81 -1.05 4.09
N CYS A 205 -5.86 -0.25 3.01
CA CYS A 205 -4.92 -0.33 1.89
C CYS A 205 -4.35 1.03 1.49
N HIS A 206 -5.18 2.08 1.53
CA HIS A 206 -4.87 3.42 1.05
C HIS A 206 -4.21 4.27 2.15
N VAL A 207 -3.03 3.82 2.56
CA VAL A 207 -2.27 4.31 3.73
C VAL A 207 -0.78 4.20 3.49
N GLU A 208 -0.01 4.97 4.26
CA GLU A 208 1.41 4.73 4.45
C GLU A 208 1.66 3.46 5.27
N TYR A 209 2.68 2.69 4.88
CA TYR A 209 3.07 1.47 5.58
C TYR A 209 4.54 1.13 5.39
N TYR A 210 5.06 0.36 6.35
CA TYR A 210 6.37 -0.29 6.25
C TYR A 210 6.26 -1.78 6.59
N PHE A 211 7.38 -2.50 6.41
CA PHE A 211 7.51 -3.89 6.76
C PHE A 211 8.28 -4.06 8.08
N SER A 212 7.59 -4.60 9.08
CA SER A 212 8.08 -4.74 10.46
C SER A 212 8.51 -6.16 10.80
N GLY A 213 9.59 -6.28 11.57
CA GLY A 213 10.13 -7.54 12.06
C GLY A 213 10.66 -8.49 10.98
N ASP A 214 11.09 -9.68 11.41
CA ASP A 214 11.74 -10.67 10.54
C ASP A 214 10.80 -11.18 9.43
N ASN A 215 9.51 -11.32 9.75
CA ASN A 215 8.48 -11.74 8.80
C ASN A 215 8.02 -10.61 7.85
N LYS A 216 8.55 -9.39 8.00
CA LYS A 216 8.19 -8.24 7.15
C LYS A 216 6.68 -7.96 7.15
N ALA A 217 6.03 -8.09 8.30
CA ALA A 217 4.60 -7.87 8.44
C ALA A 217 4.23 -6.41 8.14
N VAL A 218 3.06 -6.19 7.53
CA VAL A 218 2.56 -4.83 7.27
C VAL A 218 2.27 -4.15 8.60
N LYS A 219 2.82 -2.94 8.79
CA LYS A 219 2.45 -2.05 9.89
C LYS A 219 2.32 -0.62 9.38
N PHE A 220 1.31 0.10 9.87
CA PHE A 220 1.15 1.53 9.61
C PHE A 220 1.90 2.29 10.71
N PRO A 221 2.74 3.28 10.39
CA PRO A 221 3.61 3.98 11.36
C PRO A 221 2.85 5.04 12.16
N TRP A 222 1.67 4.70 12.69
CA TRP A 222 0.73 5.67 13.27
C TRP A 222 0.81 5.80 14.78
N ASP A 223 1.75 5.11 15.44
CA ASP A 223 1.87 5.06 16.89
C ASP A 223 2.05 6.46 17.52
N ASN A 224 2.69 7.39 16.79
CA ASN A 224 2.89 8.79 17.20
C ASN A 224 1.89 9.76 16.51
N GLY A 225 1.00 9.26 15.66
CA GLY A 225 0.06 10.04 14.84
C GLY A 225 0.26 9.87 13.33
N THR A 226 -0.61 10.50 12.54
CA THR A 226 -0.70 10.30 11.09
C THR A 226 -0.07 11.43 10.26
N SER A 227 0.58 12.41 10.88
CA SER A 227 1.26 13.47 10.12
C SER A 227 2.64 13.03 9.63
N ALA A 228 3.13 13.66 8.56
CA ALA A 228 4.49 13.42 8.08
C ALA A 228 5.54 13.61 9.20
N ASP A 229 5.36 14.60 10.08
CA ASP A 229 6.29 14.87 11.18
C ASP A 229 6.23 13.78 12.25
N ALA A 230 5.04 13.34 12.65
CA ALA A 230 4.85 12.28 13.64
C ALA A 230 5.42 10.93 13.16
N MET A 231 5.19 10.59 11.90
CA MET A 231 5.74 9.37 11.29
C MET A 231 7.26 9.46 11.12
N ALA A 232 7.81 10.63 10.80
CA ALA A 232 9.25 10.82 10.73
C ALA A 232 9.92 10.57 12.09
N GLU A 233 9.34 11.12 13.16
CA GLU A 233 9.78 10.90 14.54
C GLU A 233 9.69 9.42 14.91
N TYR A 234 8.56 8.77 14.62
CA TYR A 234 8.37 7.34 14.82
C TYR A 234 9.47 6.48 14.16
N TYR A 235 9.77 6.75 12.88
CA TYR A 235 10.79 6.01 12.16
C TYR A 235 12.20 6.28 12.66
N ASP A 236 12.49 7.50 13.11
CA ASP A 236 13.80 7.86 13.67
C ASP A 236 14.01 7.23 15.06
N GLU A 237 12.99 7.22 15.93
CA GLU A 237 13.01 6.51 17.22
C GLU A 237 13.28 5.01 17.05
N LEU A 238 12.72 4.41 15.98
CA LEU A 238 12.93 3.01 15.64
C LEU A 238 14.31 2.74 15.03
N GLY A 239 15.03 3.78 14.58
CA GLY A 239 16.23 3.63 13.77
C GLY A 239 15.95 2.94 12.42
N PHE A 240 14.73 3.08 11.90
CA PHE A 240 14.25 2.35 10.73
C PHE A 240 14.75 2.97 9.42
N LYS A 241 14.96 2.12 8.41
CA LYS A 241 15.17 2.53 7.02
C LYS A 241 14.59 1.48 6.08
N ASP A 242 13.99 1.93 5.00
CA ASP A 242 13.53 1.06 3.92
C ASP A 242 14.71 0.60 3.05
N TRP A 243 15.62 1.53 2.72
CA TRP A 243 16.83 1.23 1.95
C TRP A 243 17.96 2.21 2.25
N VAL A 244 19.15 1.90 1.74
CA VAL A 244 20.27 2.84 1.68
C VAL A 244 20.36 3.39 0.26
N HIS A 245 20.28 4.70 0.12
CA HIS A 245 20.26 5.35 -1.18
C HIS A 245 21.52 5.05 -2.00
N GLY A 246 21.34 4.67 -3.27
CA GLY A 246 22.42 4.18 -4.14
C GLY A 246 23.55 5.19 -4.38
N LEU A 247 23.23 6.48 -4.40
CA LEU A 247 24.19 7.58 -4.61
C LEU A 247 24.75 8.11 -3.28
N SER A 248 23.94 8.86 -2.53
CA SER A 248 24.32 9.53 -1.28
C SER A 248 24.58 8.62 -0.08
N LYS A 249 24.21 7.33 -0.13
CA LYS A 249 24.27 6.39 1.01
C LYS A 249 23.38 6.79 2.21
N THR A 250 22.43 7.69 1.99
CA THR A 250 21.45 8.09 3.01
C THR A 250 20.58 6.89 3.42
N PRO A 251 20.31 6.64 4.71
CA PRO A 251 19.29 5.69 5.15
C PRO A 251 17.90 6.28 4.90
N MET A 252 17.20 5.81 3.88
CA MET A 252 15.96 6.43 3.40
C MET A 252 14.70 5.83 4.01
N LEU A 253 13.64 6.64 3.96
CA LEU A 253 12.25 6.23 4.15
C LEU A 253 11.51 6.32 2.82
N LYS A 254 10.59 5.39 2.55
CA LYS A 254 9.67 5.45 1.42
C LYS A 254 8.29 5.81 1.95
N ALA A 255 7.60 6.74 1.30
CA ALA A 255 6.17 6.94 1.54
C ALA A 255 5.32 6.23 0.47
N GLN A 256 4.22 5.60 0.87
CA GLN A 256 3.30 4.88 0.01
C GLN A 256 1.89 5.45 0.21
N HIS A 257 1.34 6.05 -0.84
CA HIS A 257 -0.09 6.38 -0.99
C HIS A 257 -0.85 6.69 0.34
N PRO A 258 -0.46 7.75 1.08
CA PRO A 258 -1.05 8.09 2.39
C PRO A 258 -2.41 8.78 2.23
N GLU A 259 -3.36 8.16 1.52
CA GLU A 259 -4.66 8.78 1.27
C GLU A 259 -5.48 8.93 2.54
N TYR A 260 -5.55 7.92 3.43
CA TYR A 260 -6.34 8.03 4.67
C TYR A 260 -5.81 9.14 5.57
N GLU A 261 -4.48 9.21 5.73
CA GLU A 261 -3.82 10.19 6.58
C GLU A 261 -3.96 11.61 6.05
N THR A 262 -3.75 11.78 4.75
CA THR A 262 -3.93 13.10 4.11
C THR A 262 -5.40 13.50 4.04
N TRP A 263 -6.32 12.58 3.73
CA TRP A 263 -7.76 12.84 3.79
C TRP A 263 -8.18 13.29 5.18
N GLN A 264 -7.74 12.61 6.24
CA GLN A 264 -8.04 12.93 7.64
C GLN A 264 -7.61 14.37 8.00
N ALA A 265 -6.48 14.83 7.46
CA ALA A 265 -6.00 16.19 7.66
C ALA A 265 -6.77 17.24 6.81
N GLY A 266 -7.43 16.81 5.74
CA GLY A 266 -8.13 17.64 4.77
C GLY A 266 -9.48 18.19 5.23
N ILE A 267 -9.97 19.22 4.54
CA ILE A 267 -11.22 19.90 4.91
C ILE A 267 -12.46 19.00 4.78
N HIS A 268 -12.45 18.05 3.84
CA HIS A 268 -13.56 17.12 3.64
C HIS A 268 -13.74 16.20 4.85
N SER A 269 -12.68 15.56 5.34
CA SER A 269 -12.73 14.71 6.55
C SER A 269 -13.07 15.51 7.81
N LYS A 270 -12.52 16.73 7.95
CA LYS A 270 -12.87 17.65 9.05
C LYS A 270 -14.37 18.01 9.09
N ASN A 271 -15.09 17.83 7.98
CA ASN A 271 -16.54 17.99 7.88
C ASN A 271 -17.27 16.65 7.72
N ASN A 272 -16.64 15.54 8.10
CA ASN A 272 -17.18 14.18 8.09
C ASN A 272 -17.65 13.69 6.71
N VAL A 273 -17.01 14.15 5.63
CA VAL A 273 -17.20 13.64 4.27
C VAL A 273 -16.25 12.47 4.05
N GLY A 274 -16.78 11.26 3.94
CA GLY A 274 -16.01 10.02 3.82
C GLY A 274 -15.60 9.71 2.39
N CYS A 275 -14.71 8.73 2.22
CA CYS A 275 -14.24 8.29 0.90
C CYS A 275 -15.41 7.84 -0.01
N VAL A 276 -16.39 7.16 0.58
CA VAL A 276 -17.55 6.60 -0.13
C VAL A 276 -18.45 7.69 -0.70
N ASP A 277 -18.54 8.87 -0.08
CA ASP A 277 -19.39 9.96 -0.57
C ASP A 277 -18.95 10.46 -1.96
N CYS A 278 -17.64 10.41 -2.24
CA CYS A 278 -17.08 10.83 -3.52
C CYS A 278 -16.85 9.66 -4.48
N HIS A 279 -16.29 8.54 -3.99
CA HIS A 279 -15.81 7.47 -4.86
C HIS A 279 -16.83 6.35 -5.09
N MET A 280 -17.83 6.23 -4.23
CA MET A 280 -18.86 5.18 -4.26
C MET A 280 -20.26 5.77 -3.99
N PRO A 281 -20.73 6.72 -4.82
CA PRO A 281 -21.98 7.42 -4.57
C PRO A 281 -23.17 6.47 -4.60
N LYS A 282 -24.28 6.88 -3.99
CA LYS A 282 -25.56 6.19 -4.18
C LYS A 282 -26.09 6.53 -5.57
N VAL A 283 -26.44 5.51 -6.35
CA VAL A 283 -26.99 5.64 -7.71
C VAL A 283 -28.23 4.76 -7.86
N GLN A 284 -29.06 5.06 -8.86
CA GLN A 284 -30.27 4.29 -9.13
C GLN A 284 -29.98 3.16 -10.13
N GLY A 285 -30.39 1.94 -9.80
CA GLY A 285 -30.32 0.77 -10.67
C GLY A 285 -31.40 0.77 -11.75
N GLN A 286 -31.30 -0.17 -12.69
CA GLN A 286 -32.30 -0.34 -13.76
C GLN A 286 -33.69 -0.69 -13.21
N ASP A 287 -33.75 -1.28 -12.02
CA ASP A 287 -34.98 -1.62 -11.29
C ASP A 287 -35.55 -0.43 -10.48
N GLY A 288 -34.94 0.75 -10.59
CA GLY A 288 -35.34 1.96 -9.87
C GLY A 288 -34.89 2.00 -8.40
N LYS A 289 -34.19 0.98 -7.88
CA LYS A 289 -33.71 0.95 -6.50
C LYS A 289 -32.36 1.63 -6.35
N LEU A 290 -32.12 2.25 -5.19
CA LEU A 290 -30.81 2.81 -4.87
C LEU A 290 -29.84 1.70 -4.46
N TYR A 291 -28.62 1.78 -4.98
CA TYR A 291 -27.49 0.97 -4.53
C TYR A 291 -26.22 1.83 -4.45
N THR A 292 -25.16 1.29 -3.86
CA THR A 292 -23.85 1.95 -3.83
C THR A 292 -23.11 1.60 -5.10
N ASP A 293 -22.69 2.58 -5.89
CA ASP A 293 -21.85 2.33 -7.06
C ASP A 293 -20.48 1.79 -6.62
N HIS A 294 -20.13 0.57 -7.03
CA HIS A 294 -18.83 -0.05 -6.73
C HIS A 294 -17.79 0.15 -7.84
N LYS A 295 -18.09 0.95 -8.87
CA LYS A 295 -17.10 1.42 -9.84
C LYS A 295 -16.25 2.52 -9.20
N VAL A 296 -15.40 2.14 -8.24
CA VAL A 296 -14.43 3.03 -7.59
C VAL A 296 -13.55 3.67 -8.67
N GLY A 297 -13.50 5.00 -8.69
CA GLY A 297 -12.87 5.75 -9.77
C GLY A 297 -12.91 7.25 -9.55
N ASN A 298 -12.80 8.02 -10.63
CA ASN A 298 -12.79 9.48 -10.56
C ASN A 298 -14.19 10.03 -10.19
N PRO A 299 -14.35 10.78 -9.08
CA PRO A 299 -15.65 11.32 -8.67
C PRO A 299 -16.31 12.24 -9.70
N PHE A 300 -15.52 12.92 -10.55
CA PHE A 300 -16.05 13.79 -11.61
C PHE A 300 -16.79 13.04 -12.72
N ASP A 301 -16.58 11.73 -12.86
CA ASP A 301 -17.34 10.89 -13.80
C ASP A 301 -18.81 10.77 -13.41
N ARG A 302 -19.13 11.04 -12.13
CA ARG A 302 -20.47 11.00 -11.54
C ARG A 302 -20.76 12.27 -10.74
N PHE A 303 -20.38 13.41 -11.31
CA PHE A 303 -20.45 14.72 -10.64
C PHE A 303 -21.80 15.00 -9.97
N ASP A 304 -22.90 14.70 -10.66
CA ASP A 304 -24.26 14.95 -10.18
C ASP A 304 -24.62 14.11 -8.95
N GLN A 305 -24.01 12.93 -8.78
CA GLN A 305 -24.23 12.03 -7.65
C GLN A 305 -23.14 12.15 -6.58
N THR A 306 -22.10 12.95 -6.81
CA THR A 306 -20.97 13.16 -5.89
C THR A 306 -20.94 14.62 -5.43
N CYS A 307 -20.23 15.49 -6.15
CA CYS A 307 -19.99 16.88 -5.78
C CYS A 307 -21.30 17.69 -5.69
N ALA A 308 -22.22 17.50 -6.63
CA ALA A 308 -23.45 18.29 -6.71
C ALA A 308 -24.44 18.05 -5.54
N ASN A 309 -24.23 16.99 -4.75
CA ASN A 309 -25.01 16.77 -3.52
C ASN A 309 -24.73 17.84 -2.44
N CYS A 310 -23.57 18.51 -2.50
CA CYS A 310 -23.14 19.48 -1.50
C CYS A 310 -22.76 20.84 -2.09
N HIS A 311 -22.42 20.89 -3.39
CA HIS A 311 -21.92 22.08 -4.06
C HIS A 311 -22.92 22.61 -5.09
N THR A 312 -23.06 23.93 -5.15
CA THR A 312 -23.90 24.63 -6.14
C THR A 312 -23.12 25.10 -7.37
N GLN A 313 -21.78 24.99 -7.32
CA GLN A 313 -20.87 25.32 -8.41
C GLN A 313 -21.01 24.34 -9.59
N SER A 314 -20.71 24.80 -10.81
CA SER A 314 -20.70 23.92 -11.98
C SER A 314 -19.56 22.90 -11.94
N LYS A 315 -19.72 21.81 -12.68
CA LYS A 315 -18.68 20.78 -12.86
C LYS A 315 -17.37 21.39 -13.35
N GLU A 316 -17.44 22.27 -14.32
CA GLU A 316 -16.28 22.92 -14.96
C GLU A 316 -15.53 23.79 -13.96
N MET A 317 -16.25 24.56 -13.12
CA MET A 317 -15.63 25.39 -12.08
C MET A 317 -14.86 24.53 -11.08
N LEU A 318 -15.49 23.47 -10.56
CA LEU A 318 -14.84 22.59 -9.57
C LEU A 318 -13.68 21.81 -10.18
N GLN A 319 -13.78 21.36 -11.44
CA GLN A 319 -12.64 20.79 -12.16
C GLN A 319 -11.50 21.81 -12.32
N GLY A 320 -11.82 23.07 -12.59
CA GLY A 320 -10.84 24.16 -12.65
C GLY A 320 -10.07 24.35 -11.33
N VAL A 321 -10.77 24.39 -10.20
CA VAL A 321 -10.16 24.51 -8.86
C VAL A 321 -9.26 23.31 -8.54
N VAL A 322 -9.71 22.09 -8.84
CA VAL A 322 -8.92 20.87 -8.61
C VAL A 322 -7.67 20.85 -9.50
N LYS A 323 -7.80 21.32 -10.75
CA LYS A 323 -6.68 21.45 -11.70
C LYS A 323 -5.65 22.48 -11.21
N GLU A 324 -6.08 23.65 -10.76
CA GLU A 324 -5.20 24.69 -10.21
C GLU A 324 -4.38 24.17 -9.02
N ARG A 325 -5.02 23.46 -8.09
CA ARG A 325 -4.33 22.84 -6.94
C ARG A 325 -3.31 21.81 -7.38
N LYS A 326 -3.66 20.99 -8.39
CA LYS A 326 -2.74 20.00 -8.97
C LYS A 326 -1.52 20.67 -9.60
N GLU A 327 -1.72 21.75 -10.34
CA GLU A 327 -0.63 22.52 -10.98
C GLU A 327 0.27 23.19 -9.94
N ALA A 328 -0.29 23.79 -8.90
CA ALA A 328 0.46 24.42 -7.81
C ALA A 328 1.33 23.40 -7.06
N ILE A 329 0.77 22.25 -6.69
CA ILE A 329 1.51 21.17 -6.02
C ILE A 329 2.58 20.59 -6.95
N ASN A 330 2.27 20.33 -8.22
CA ASN A 330 3.25 19.81 -9.17
C ASN A 330 4.43 20.77 -9.38
N THR A 331 4.15 22.07 -9.43
CA THR A 331 5.19 23.10 -9.53
C THR A 331 6.15 23.07 -8.35
N LEU A 332 5.63 22.91 -7.13
CA LEU A 332 6.48 22.84 -5.93
C LEU A 332 7.18 21.48 -5.80
N LYS A 333 6.48 20.37 -6.10
CA LYS A 333 7.04 19.01 -6.19
C LYS A 333 8.31 19.00 -7.04
N LEU A 334 8.25 19.48 -8.28
CA LEU A 334 9.40 19.48 -9.20
C LEU A 334 10.56 20.34 -8.69
N LYS A 335 10.29 21.45 -8.00
CA LYS A 335 11.35 22.28 -7.38
C LYS A 335 12.06 21.54 -6.25
N VAL A 336 11.31 20.83 -5.40
CA VAL A 336 11.89 20.04 -4.31
C VAL A 336 12.72 18.88 -4.87
N GLU A 337 12.23 18.20 -5.89
CA GLU A 337 12.94 17.11 -6.54
C GLU A 337 14.26 17.55 -7.15
N GLN A 338 14.28 18.70 -7.82
CA GLN A 338 15.53 19.28 -8.33
C GLN A 338 16.55 19.46 -7.19
N GLN A 339 16.14 20.03 -6.05
CA GLN A 339 17.04 20.17 -4.90
C GLN A 339 17.53 18.82 -4.38
N LEU A 340 16.65 17.83 -4.26
CA LEU A 340 17.00 16.49 -3.77
C LEU A 340 17.92 15.73 -4.74
N VAL A 341 17.68 15.82 -6.05
CA VAL A 341 18.57 15.26 -7.09
C VAL A 341 19.98 15.83 -6.92
N HIS A 342 20.11 17.16 -6.84
CA HIS A 342 21.39 17.80 -6.59
C HIS A 342 22.02 17.34 -5.26
N ALA A 343 21.26 17.31 -4.17
CA ALA A 343 21.75 16.88 -2.86
C ALA A 343 22.30 15.43 -2.89
N HIS A 344 21.65 14.51 -3.61
CA HIS A 344 22.13 13.14 -3.73
C HIS A 344 23.43 13.01 -4.53
N PHE A 345 23.59 13.77 -5.62
CA PHE A 345 24.82 13.78 -6.40
C PHE A 345 25.97 14.53 -5.70
N GLU A 346 25.66 15.63 -5.01
CA GLU A 346 26.62 16.35 -4.17
C GLU A 346 27.11 15.47 -3.01
N ALA A 347 26.22 14.73 -2.36
CA ALA A 347 26.59 13.75 -1.34
C ALA A 347 27.46 12.62 -1.91
N LYS A 348 27.16 12.13 -3.11
CA LYS A 348 28.02 11.17 -3.80
C LYS A 348 29.42 11.76 -4.02
N ALA A 349 29.53 13.00 -4.50
CA ALA A 349 30.82 13.66 -4.70
C ALA A 349 31.59 13.83 -3.37
N ALA A 350 30.90 14.15 -2.27
CA ALA A 350 31.51 14.23 -0.96
C ALA A 350 32.10 12.86 -0.54
N TRP A 351 31.38 11.76 -0.77
CA TRP A 351 31.91 10.41 -0.54
C TRP A 351 33.13 10.08 -1.41
N ASP A 352 33.08 10.41 -2.70
CA ASP A 352 34.17 10.15 -3.65
C ASP A 352 35.47 10.91 -3.27
N THR A 353 35.38 11.98 -2.47
CA THR A 353 36.52 12.73 -1.92
C THR A 353 36.96 12.29 -0.52
N GLY A 354 36.42 11.17 -0.01
CA GLY A 354 36.75 10.65 1.32
C GLY A 354 36.18 11.49 2.46
N ALA A 355 34.95 12.00 2.33
CA ALA A 355 34.19 12.44 3.50
C ALA A 355 34.01 11.27 4.49
N THR A 356 34.05 11.55 5.79
CA THR A 356 33.83 10.53 6.82
C THR A 356 32.33 10.38 7.14
N GLU A 357 31.95 9.26 7.76
CA GLU A 357 30.59 9.05 8.24
C GLU A 357 30.12 10.17 9.18
N GLU A 358 30.99 10.61 10.10
CA GLU A 358 30.74 11.72 11.02
C GLU A 358 30.47 13.04 10.30
N GLN A 359 31.20 13.33 9.23
CA GLN A 359 30.97 14.53 8.41
C GLN A 359 29.65 14.46 7.64
N MET A 360 29.28 13.27 7.19
CA MET A 360 28.10 13.05 6.36
C MET A 360 26.81 12.90 7.18
N GLN A 361 26.87 12.39 8.40
CA GLN A 361 25.69 12.10 9.23
C GLN A 361 24.64 13.23 9.29
N PRO A 362 24.98 14.50 9.58
CA PRO A 362 23.98 15.57 9.60
C PRO A 362 23.40 15.88 8.22
N ILE A 363 24.20 15.75 7.15
CA ILE A 363 23.74 15.92 5.76
C ILE A 363 22.77 14.81 5.38
N LEU A 364 23.10 13.56 5.71
CA LEU A 364 22.26 12.42 5.40
C LEU A 364 20.92 12.52 6.13
N GLN A 365 20.92 12.99 7.39
CA GLN A 365 19.69 13.22 8.14
C GLN A 365 18.80 14.26 7.45
N ASP A 366 19.37 15.38 6.99
CA ASP A 366 18.60 16.39 6.25
C ASP A 366 18.02 15.82 4.94
N ILE A 367 18.82 15.08 4.17
CA ILE A 367 18.36 14.43 2.92
C ILE A 367 17.22 13.45 3.21
N ARG A 368 17.37 12.61 4.25
CA ARG A 368 16.35 11.65 4.67
C ARG A 368 15.04 12.37 5.00
N GLN A 369 15.11 13.40 5.83
CA GLN A 369 13.94 14.15 6.32
C GLN A 369 13.30 15.01 5.23
N ALA A 370 14.09 15.55 4.31
CA ALA A 370 13.61 16.28 3.14
C ALA A 370 12.87 15.34 2.17
N GLN A 371 13.49 14.20 1.82
CA GLN A 371 12.87 13.27 0.89
C GLN A 371 11.65 12.58 1.49
N TRP A 372 11.66 12.23 2.78
CA TRP A 372 10.49 11.69 3.45
C TRP A 372 9.27 12.62 3.31
N ARG A 373 9.45 13.91 3.60
CA ARG A 373 8.38 14.91 3.48
C ARG A 373 7.95 15.12 2.03
N TRP A 374 8.90 15.18 1.09
CA TRP A 374 8.58 15.21 -0.33
C TRP A 374 7.70 14.02 -0.72
N ASP A 375 8.15 12.80 -0.43
CA ASP A 375 7.49 11.56 -0.84
C ASP A 375 6.10 11.47 -0.21
N TYR A 376 5.98 11.71 1.10
CA TYR A 376 4.69 11.72 1.82
C TYR A 376 3.70 12.72 1.20
N ALA A 377 4.18 13.91 0.84
CA ALA A 377 3.31 14.96 0.29
C ALA A 377 2.76 14.64 -1.10
N ILE A 378 3.36 13.71 -1.86
CA ILE A 378 2.99 13.45 -3.26
C ILE A 378 2.70 11.99 -3.60
N ALA A 379 2.98 11.05 -2.70
CA ALA A 379 2.75 9.62 -2.93
C ALA A 379 1.25 9.30 -3.06
N SER A 380 0.39 10.14 -2.46
CA SER A 380 -1.06 10.14 -2.68
C SER A 380 -1.37 10.94 -3.95
N HIS A 381 -1.84 10.25 -4.99
CA HIS A 381 -2.15 10.90 -6.28
C HIS A 381 -3.37 11.83 -6.19
N GLY A 382 -4.23 11.64 -5.18
CA GLY A 382 -5.41 12.46 -4.92
C GLY A 382 -5.14 13.64 -3.97
N VAL A 383 -3.92 13.83 -3.48
CA VAL A 383 -3.62 14.81 -2.41
C VAL A 383 -4.03 16.24 -2.76
N HIS A 384 -3.96 16.61 -4.04
CA HIS A 384 -4.37 17.93 -4.53
C HIS A 384 -5.87 18.20 -4.40
N MET A 385 -6.68 17.15 -4.23
CA MET A 385 -8.09 17.20 -3.91
C MET A 385 -8.32 17.03 -2.40
N HIS A 386 -7.67 16.04 -1.80
CA HIS A 386 -7.95 15.64 -0.41
C HIS A 386 -7.44 16.67 0.61
N ALA A 387 -6.19 17.11 0.49
CA ALA A 387 -5.54 18.01 1.45
C ALA A 387 -4.39 18.81 0.80
N PRO A 388 -4.69 19.70 -0.17
CA PRO A 388 -3.67 20.41 -0.93
C PRO A 388 -2.86 21.40 -0.10
N ASP A 389 -3.47 22.01 0.92
CA ASP A 389 -2.80 22.88 1.88
C ASP A 389 -1.75 22.11 2.70
N ILE A 390 -2.09 20.87 3.11
CA ILE A 390 -1.15 19.98 3.79
C ILE A 390 0.00 19.58 2.87
N ALA A 391 -0.27 19.19 1.62
CA ALA A 391 0.78 18.88 0.65
C ALA A 391 1.73 20.06 0.42
N LEU A 392 1.19 21.26 0.22
CA LEU A 392 1.99 22.47 0.00
C LEU A 392 2.85 22.82 1.22
N LYS A 393 2.30 22.73 2.44
CA LYS A 393 3.08 22.91 3.68
C LYS A 393 4.23 21.89 3.73
N THR A 394 3.92 20.61 3.60
CA THR A 394 4.91 19.53 3.73
C THR A 394 6.01 19.63 2.67
N LEU A 395 5.67 20.02 1.44
CA LEU A 395 6.66 20.32 0.40
C LEU A 395 7.52 21.56 0.72
N GLY A 396 6.95 22.57 1.36
CA GLY A 396 7.71 23.73 1.86
C GLY A 396 8.75 23.32 2.91
N ASP A 397 8.36 22.45 3.85
CA ASP A 397 9.26 21.91 4.87
C ASP A 397 10.37 21.05 4.23
N ALA A 398 10.01 20.21 3.24
CA ALA A 398 10.96 19.42 2.46
C ALA A 398 12.00 20.31 1.74
N LEU A 399 11.55 21.42 1.16
CA LEU A 399 12.43 22.36 0.47
C LEU A 399 13.43 23.01 1.43
N ASN A 400 13.00 23.38 2.65
CA ASN A 400 13.87 23.95 3.67
C ASN A 400 14.97 22.96 4.08
N LEU A 401 14.61 21.71 4.34
CA LEU A 401 15.57 20.66 4.71
C LEU A 401 16.52 20.32 3.56
N ALA A 402 16.05 20.34 2.31
CA ALA A 402 16.91 20.17 1.14
C ALA A 402 17.92 21.34 1.02
N ALA A 403 17.51 22.58 1.32
CA ALA A 403 18.40 23.72 1.35
C ALA A 403 19.48 23.59 2.45
N ASP A 404 19.11 23.10 3.63
CA ASP A 404 20.04 22.79 4.72
C ASP A 404 21.07 21.73 4.29
N ALA A 405 20.61 20.61 3.69
CA ALA A 405 21.46 19.54 3.19
C ALA A 405 22.51 20.07 2.19
N ARG A 406 22.05 20.78 1.15
CA ARG A 406 22.92 21.31 0.09
C ARG A 406 23.90 22.37 0.62
N THR A 407 23.45 23.20 1.57
CA THR A 407 24.32 24.19 2.20
C THR A 407 25.43 23.52 3.02
N LYS A 408 25.12 22.45 3.76
CA LYS A 408 26.13 21.66 4.50
C LYS A 408 27.07 20.94 3.54
N LEU A 409 26.55 20.37 2.44
CA LEU A 409 27.32 19.72 1.38
C LEU A 409 28.31 20.68 0.71
N ALA A 410 27.87 21.86 0.31
CA ALA A 410 28.74 22.87 -0.30
C ALA A 410 29.92 23.24 0.61
N ARG A 411 29.68 23.42 1.92
CA ARG A 411 30.75 23.69 2.89
C ARG A 411 31.69 22.49 3.04
N LEU A 412 31.15 21.28 3.13
CA LEU A 412 31.95 20.06 3.24
C LEU A 412 32.84 19.86 2.00
N LEU A 413 32.26 19.96 0.81
CA LEU A 413 32.97 19.87 -0.47
C LEU A 413 34.08 20.92 -0.60
N ALA A 414 33.85 22.15 -0.10
CA ALA A 414 34.88 23.18 -0.07
C ALA A 414 36.09 22.78 0.79
N THR A 415 35.88 22.10 1.92
CA THR A 415 37.00 21.54 2.73
C THR A 415 37.80 20.46 1.99
N LYS A 416 37.20 19.87 0.95
CA LYS A 416 37.82 18.86 0.08
C LYS A 416 38.36 19.47 -1.23
N GLY A 417 38.38 20.80 -1.34
CA GLY A 417 38.91 21.52 -2.50
C GLY A 417 37.94 21.65 -3.69
N ILE A 418 36.66 21.30 -3.51
CA ILE A 418 35.63 21.44 -4.55
C ILE A 418 34.76 22.67 -4.23
N THR A 419 34.84 23.70 -5.07
CA THR A 419 34.09 24.97 -4.89
C THR A 419 33.14 25.29 -6.05
N GLY A 420 33.19 24.52 -7.13
CA GLY A 420 32.26 24.62 -8.26
C GLY A 420 31.01 23.75 -8.05
N GLU A 421 30.02 23.95 -8.92
CA GLU A 421 28.82 23.12 -8.96
C GLU A 421 29.16 21.67 -9.34
N ILE A 422 28.52 20.71 -8.66
CA ILE A 422 28.67 19.29 -8.99
C ILE A 422 27.88 18.98 -10.27
N PRO A 423 28.52 18.53 -11.35
CA PRO A 423 27.84 18.25 -12.60
C PRO A 423 26.91 17.04 -12.43
N LEU A 424 25.71 17.16 -13.01
CA LEU A 424 24.75 16.06 -13.08
C LEU A 424 24.92 15.28 -14.38
N PRO A 425 24.72 13.95 -14.38
CA PRO A 425 24.55 13.20 -15.62
C PRO A 425 23.24 13.62 -16.31
N ASP A 426 23.12 13.30 -17.60
CA ASP A 426 21.86 13.50 -18.31
C ASP A 426 20.79 12.55 -17.77
N ILE A 427 19.77 13.12 -17.14
CA ILE A 427 18.60 12.42 -16.58
C ILE A 427 17.30 12.88 -17.26
N SER A 428 17.38 13.46 -18.46
CA SER A 428 16.23 14.04 -19.18
C SER A 428 15.12 13.05 -19.56
N THR A 429 15.40 11.74 -19.50
CA THR A 429 14.41 10.67 -19.70
C THR A 429 14.58 9.59 -18.65
N LYS A 430 13.53 8.79 -18.44
CA LYS A 430 13.56 7.60 -17.56
C LYS A 430 14.74 6.69 -17.88
N GLU A 431 14.96 6.37 -19.14
CA GLU A 431 15.99 5.44 -19.60
C GLU A 431 17.38 5.99 -19.29
N LYS A 432 17.60 7.28 -19.49
CA LYS A 432 18.87 7.94 -19.18
C LYS A 432 19.12 8.00 -17.68
N ALA A 433 18.09 8.29 -16.87
CA ALA A 433 18.20 8.25 -15.41
C ALA A 433 18.51 6.83 -14.89
N GLN A 434 17.86 5.80 -15.43
CA GLN A 434 18.12 4.39 -15.08
C GLN A 434 19.53 3.94 -15.50
N ALA A 435 19.98 4.38 -16.68
CA ALA A 435 21.34 4.14 -17.15
C ALA A 435 22.39 4.85 -16.29
N ALA A 436 22.11 6.07 -15.83
CA ALA A 436 22.98 6.81 -14.91
C ALA A 436 23.16 6.11 -13.55
N LEU A 437 22.22 5.26 -13.16
CA LEU A 437 22.29 4.40 -11.98
C LEU A 437 22.89 3.00 -12.27
N GLY A 438 23.30 2.72 -13.51
CA GLY A 438 23.88 1.43 -13.90
C GLY A 438 22.89 0.27 -13.97
N MET A 439 21.60 0.55 -14.19
CA MET A 439 20.55 -0.47 -14.21
C MET A 439 20.47 -1.18 -15.57
N ASP A 440 20.55 -2.51 -15.58
CA ASP A 440 20.30 -3.32 -16.79
C ASP A 440 18.79 -3.53 -17.01
N MET A 441 18.14 -2.49 -17.54
CA MET A 441 16.71 -2.52 -17.78
C MET A 441 16.30 -3.52 -18.85
N LYS A 442 17.16 -3.81 -19.83
CA LYS A 442 16.88 -4.83 -20.85
C LYS A 442 16.77 -6.21 -20.20
N GLN A 443 17.70 -6.53 -19.30
CA GLN A 443 17.66 -7.79 -18.57
C GLN A 443 16.45 -7.87 -17.64
N PHE A 444 16.18 -6.85 -16.83
CA PHE A 444 15.01 -6.83 -15.93
C PHE A 444 13.69 -7.02 -16.68
N ILE A 445 13.52 -6.36 -17.82
CA ILE A 445 12.30 -6.47 -18.64
C ILE A 445 12.21 -7.87 -19.26
N SER A 446 13.31 -8.40 -19.81
CA SER A 446 13.35 -9.74 -20.40
C SER A 446 12.98 -10.83 -19.39
N ASP A 447 13.58 -10.80 -18.20
CA ASP A 447 13.29 -11.75 -17.14
C ASP A 447 11.84 -11.65 -16.68
N LYS A 448 11.31 -10.44 -16.56
CA LYS A 448 9.91 -10.23 -16.18
C LYS A 448 8.96 -10.79 -17.23
N GLN A 449 9.21 -10.53 -18.51
CA GLN A 449 8.39 -11.08 -19.59
C GLN A 449 8.41 -12.60 -19.61
N GLN A 450 9.56 -13.22 -19.34
CA GLN A 450 9.65 -14.67 -19.23
C GLN A 450 8.83 -15.20 -18.05
N PHE A 451 8.94 -14.57 -16.89
CA PHE A 451 8.16 -14.90 -15.70
C PHE A 451 6.64 -14.82 -15.97
N LEU A 452 6.17 -13.74 -16.59
CA LEU A 452 4.75 -13.55 -16.92
C LEU A 452 4.23 -14.58 -17.93
N LYS A 453 5.08 -15.05 -18.86
CA LYS A 453 4.70 -16.06 -19.86
C LYS A 453 4.70 -17.49 -19.33
N THR A 454 5.38 -17.76 -18.22
CA THR A 454 5.63 -19.13 -17.75
C THR A 454 5.07 -19.38 -16.34
N THR A 455 5.52 -18.60 -15.36
CA THR A 455 5.19 -18.80 -13.95
C THR A 455 3.75 -18.37 -13.63
N VAL A 456 3.28 -17.22 -14.12
CA VAL A 456 1.92 -16.74 -13.82
C VAL A 456 0.82 -17.69 -14.35
N PRO A 457 0.88 -18.19 -15.60
CA PRO A 457 -0.08 -19.20 -16.06
C PRO A 457 -0.03 -20.50 -15.25
N ALA A 458 1.15 -20.91 -14.76
CA ALA A 458 1.27 -22.07 -13.89
C ALA A 458 0.59 -21.86 -12.54
N TRP A 459 0.76 -20.68 -11.93
CA TRP A 459 0.04 -20.29 -10.70
C TRP A 459 -1.47 -20.29 -10.88
N GLU A 460 -1.97 -19.72 -11.98
CA GLU A 460 -3.40 -19.70 -12.27
C GLU A 460 -3.97 -21.10 -12.50
N LYS A 461 -3.22 -21.96 -13.21
CA LYS A 461 -3.61 -23.37 -13.39
C LYS A 461 -3.71 -24.08 -12.04
N GLU A 462 -2.70 -23.96 -11.19
CA GLU A 462 -2.70 -24.57 -9.86
C GLU A 462 -3.89 -24.08 -9.01
N ALA A 463 -4.16 -22.78 -9.04
CA ALA A 463 -5.28 -22.18 -8.32
C ALA A 463 -6.65 -22.66 -8.83
N LYS A 464 -6.81 -22.86 -10.15
CA LYS A 464 -8.03 -23.45 -10.74
C LYS A 464 -8.19 -24.92 -10.34
N ASP A 465 -7.10 -25.69 -10.40
CA ASP A 465 -7.08 -27.10 -9.99
C ASP A 465 -7.44 -27.25 -8.49
N ALA A 466 -7.02 -26.28 -7.67
CA ALA A 466 -7.37 -26.19 -6.24
C ALA A 466 -8.73 -25.54 -5.94
N GLY A 467 -9.50 -25.11 -6.96
CA GLY A 467 -10.82 -24.49 -6.79
C GLY A 467 -10.84 -23.07 -6.20
N ARG A 468 -9.67 -22.41 -6.15
CA ARG A 468 -9.48 -21.04 -5.60
C ARG A 468 -9.79 -19.94 -6.61
N LEU A 469 -9.64 -20.26 -7.88
CA LEU A 469 -9.97 -19.40 -9.01
C LEU A 469 -11.06 -20.06 -9.85
N SER A 470 -12.05 -19.29 -10.28
CA SER A 470 -13.10 -19.79 -11.18
C SER A 470 -12.52 -20.24 -12.54
N GLN A 471 -13.16 -21.24 -13.15
CA GLN A 471 -12.67 -21.94 -14.35
C GLN A 471 -12.55 -21.03 -15.59
#